data_AF-A0A0B8NNG0-F1
#
_entry.id   AF-A0A0B8NNG0-F1
#
_cell.length_a   1.000
_cell.length_b   1.000
_cell.length_c   1.000
_cell.angle_alpha   90.00
_cell.angle_beta   90.00
_cell.angle_gamma   90.00
#
_symmetry.space_group_name_H-M   'P 1'
#
loop_
_entity.id
_entity.type
_entity.pdbx_description
1 polymer ?
#
loop_
_entity_poly.entity_id
_entity_poly.type
_entity_poly.pdbx_seq_one_letter_code
_entity_poly.pdbx_strand_id
1 'polypeptide(L)'
;MAVTVLSLVAVMGILLMARWDMNNIPAMGAFIPMLKDAIITLPFTLTSILFIQSLSPMVISYRSKEKSIEVARYKASRAMKIAFSILFVIVFFFAVSFTLAISQEQAVDAMNRNVSALAIIAAYFPGSWATVTGIVINIFAVVTSFFGVFLAFREACKGLAMNLLQRKYKEEDINKDLVEKGVIAFIILLAWSAIALNAPILSFTSICSPIFGLVGCLIPAYLVHKMPHLHKYKGMSTNLIIGTGILLCISPILAFL
;
A
#
# COMPACT_ATOMS: atom_id res chain seq x y z
N MET A 1 7.14 15.14 7.53
CA MET A 1 7.15 13.71 7.88
C MET A 1 7.17 12.82 6.64
N ALA A 2 6.14 12.82 5.79
CA ALA A 2 6.13 12.00 4.56
C ALA A 2 7.31 12.30 3.61
N VAL A 3 7.64 13.58 3.39
CA VAL A 3 8.82 13.98 2.61
C VAL A 3 10.11 13.43 3.22
N THR A 4 10.23 13.45 4.54
CA THR A 4 11.41 12.91 5.26
C THR A 4 11.57 11.41 4.99
N VAL A 5 10.50 10.62 5.12
CA VAL A 5 10.53 9.18 4.84
C VAL A 5 10.90 8.93 3.38
N LEU A 6 10.28 9.64 2.44
CA LEU A 6 10.53 9.52 1.02
C LEU A 6 12.00 9.88 0.66
N SER A 7 12.52 10.98 1.21
CA SER A 7 13.92 11.39 1.03
C SER A 7 14.90 10.38 1.61
N LEU A 8 14.62 9.82 2.78
CA LEU A 8 15.46 8.80 3.40
C LEU A 8 15.47 7.49 2.59
N VAL A 9 14.33 7.09 2.04
CA VAL A 9 14.25 5.93 1.11
C VAL A 9 15.07 6.20 -0.15
N ALA A 10 14.97 7.40 -0.73
CA ALA A 10 15.76 7.78 -1.90
C ALA A 10 17.28 7.76 -1.60
N VAL A 11 17.70 8.39 -0.49
CA VAL A 11 19.10 8.40 -0.03
C VAL A 11 19.61 6.99 0.18
N MET A 12 18.84 6.12 0.83
CA MET A 12 19.25 4.75 1.04
C MET A 12 19.33 3.94 -0.26
N GLY A 13 18.43 4.19 -1.22
CA GLY A 13 18.56 3.65 -2.58
C GLY A 13 19.88 4.05 -3.24
N ILE A 14 20.32 5.30 -3.08
CA ILE A 14 21.59 5.80 -3.64
C ILE A 14 22.76 5.15 -2.91
N LEU A 15 22.72 5.07 -1.58
CA LEU A 15 23.84 4.56 -0.80
C LEU A 15 24.03 3.04 -0.97
N LEU A 16 22.96 2.30 -1.27
CA LEU A 16 23.04 0.89 -1.67
C LEU A 16 23.73 0.68 -3.03
N MET A 17 23.87 1.71 -3.88
CA MET A 17 24.61 1.60 -5.15
C MET A 17 26.05 1.17 -4.96
N ALA A 18 26.70 1.59 -3.87
CA ALA A 18 28.06 1.18 -3.54
C ALA A 18 28.20 -0.32 -3.21
N ARG A 19 27.07 -1.01 -3.03
CA ARG A 19 26.98 -2.43 -2.67
C ARG A 19 26.34 -3.29 -3.76
N TRP A 20 26.11 -2.73 -4.95
CA TRP A 20 25.55 -3.50 -6.05
C TRP A 20 26.48 -4.62 -6.47
N ASP A 21 25.93 -5.84 -6.50
CA ASP A 21 26.58 -7.02 -7.04
C ASP A 21 25.66 -7.63 -8.10
N MET A 22 26.17 -7.73 -9.33
CA MET A 22 25.43 -8.31 -10.45
C MET A 22 25.22 -9.82 -10.29
N ASN A 23 25.99 -10.48 -9.41
CA ASN A 23 25.80 -11.89 -9.08
C ASN A 23 24.51 -12.14 -8.28
N ASN A 24 23.91 -11.10 -7.70
CA ASN A 24 22.63 -11.20 -7.02
C ASN A 24 21.44 -11.34 -8.00
N ILE A 25 21.66 -11.11 -9.31
CA ILE A 25 20.63 -11.35 -10.32
C ILE A 25 20.57 -12.86 -10.58
N PRO A 26 19.47 -13.54 -10.20
CA PRO A 26 19.35 -14.97 -10.46
C PRO A 26 19.30 -15.24 -11.95
N ALA A 27 19.80 -16.41 -12.37
CA ALA A 27 19.66 -16.86 -13.76
C ALA A 27 18.17 -16.89 -14.15
N MET A 28 17.86 -16.50 -15.39
CA MET A 28 16.49 -16.48 -15.87
C MET A 28 15.91 -17.89 -15.80
N GLY A 29 14.98 -18.09 -14.87
CA GLY A 29 14.30 -19.36 -14.65
C GLY A 29 13.34 -19.72 -15.79
N ALA A 30 12.63 -20.83 -15.62
CA ALA A 30 11.57 -21.19 -16.55
C ALA A 30 10.48 -20.10 -16.60
N PHE A 31 9.98 -19.80 -17.80
CA PHE A 31 9.03 -18.70 -18.03
C PHE A 31 7.74 -18.84 -17.22
N ILE A 32 7.22 -20.06 -17.07
CA ILE A 32 5.94 -20.31 -16.41
C ILE A 32 5.99 -20.02 -14.89
N PRO A 33 6.98 -20.54 -14.12
CA PRO A 33 7.18 -20.11 -12.73
C PRO A 33 7.38 -18.60 -12.57
N MET A 34 8.19 -17.99 -13.45
CA MET A 34 8.45 -16.55 -13.40
C MET A 34 7.16 -15.72 -13.59
N LEU A 35 6.29 -16.14 -14.51
CA LEU A 35 5.00 -15.49 -14.74
C LEU A 35 4.07 -15.66 -13.54
N LYS A 36 4.05 -16.85 -12.91
CA LYS A 36 3.30 -17.10 -11.68
C LYS A 36 3.76 -16.14 -10.57
N ASP A 37 5.07 -16.04 -10.34
CA ASP A 37 5.64 -15.19 -9.30
C ASP A 37 5.40 -13.69 -9.58
N ALA A 38 5.46 -13.27 -10.84
CA ALA A 38 5.11 -11.91 -11.25
C ALA A 38 3.64 -11.56 -10.94
N ILE A 39 2.71 -12.50 -11.14
CA ILE A 39 1.29 -12.31 -10.81
C ILE A 39 1.06 -12.29 -9.30
N ILE A 40 1.78 -13.12 -8.54
CA ILE A 40 1.69 -13.15 -7.07
C ILE A 40 2.26 -11.87 -6.46
N THR A 41 3.29 -11.28 -7.06
CA THR A 41 3.95 -10.05 -6.56
C THR A 41 3.26 -8.76 -7.00
N LEU A 42 2.45 -8.80 -8.07
CA LEU A 42 1.73 -7.63 -8.60
C LEU A 42 0.91 -6.84 -7.57
N PRO A 43 0.14 -7.46 -6.64
CA PRO A 43 -0.58 -6.74 -5.60
C PRO A 43 0.35 -5.92 -4.69
N PHE A 44 1.53 -6.46 -4.36
CA PHE A 44 2.52 -5.77 -3.54
C PHE A 44 3.09 -4.56 -4.25
N THR A 45 3.46 -4.73 -5.52
CA THR A 45 3.97 -3.64 -6.36
C THR A 45 2.93 -2.53 -6.52
N LEU A 46 1.67 -2.90 -6.77
CA LEU A 46 0.59 -1.94 -6.94
C LEU A 46 0.26 -1.22 -5.64
N THR A 47 0.11 -1.94 -4.52
CA THR A 47 -0.19 -1.33 -3.21
C THR A 47 0.95 -0.47 -2.67
N SER A 48 2.19 -0.70 -3.11
CA SER A 48 3.35 0.13 -2.74
C SER A 48 3.33 1.53 -3.36
N ILE A 49 2.64 1.71 -4.50
CA ILE A 49 2.65 2.96 -5.27
C ILE A 49 1.24 3.59 -5.37
N LEU A 50 0.18 2.80 -5.16
CA LEU A 50 -1.20 3.29 -5.19
C LEU A 50 -1.61 3.88 -3.83
N PHE A 51 -2.22 5.08 -3.86
CA PHE A 51 -2.70 5.80 -2.68
C PHE A 51 -4.21 6.09 -2.76
N ILE A 52 -5.00 5.07 -3.11
CA ILE A 52 -6.44 5.20 -3.41
C ILE A 52 -7.21 5.87 -2.26
N GLN A 53 -6.90 5.51 -1.01
CA GLN A 53 -7.53 6.05 0.19
C GLN A 53 -7.38 7.57 0.34
N SER A 54 -6.33 8.16 -0.23
CA SER A 54 -6.06 9.60 -0.11
C SER A 54 -6.65 10.41 -1.27
N LEU A 55 -7.13 9.76 -2.33
CA LEU A 55 -7.66 10.45 -3.51
C LEU A 55 -8.90 11.27 -3.20
N SER A 56 -9.89 10.69 -2.51
CA SER A 56 -11.14 11.39 -2.20
C SER A 56 -10.92 12.63 -1.32
N PRO A 57 -10.23 12.56 -0.16
CA PRO A 57 -9.93 13.74 0.65
C PRO A 57 -9.14 14.80 -0.11
N MET A 58 -8.17 14.40 -0.93
CA MET A 58 -7.37 15.31 -1.74
C MET A 58 -8.24 16.09 -2.73
N VAL A 59 -9.07 15.38 -3.51
CA VAL A 59 -9.96 15.99 -4.51
C VAL A 59 -10.98 16.91 -3.83
N ILE A 60 -11.54 16.51 -2.69
CA ILE A 60 -12.46 17.34 -1.90
C ILE A 60 -11.76 18.62 -1.43
N SER A 61 -10.54 18.53 -0.90
CA SER A 61 -9.75 19.69 -0.47
C SER A 61 -9.42 20.65 -1.62
N TYR A 62 -9.07 20.14 -2.81
CA TYR A 62 -8.88 21.01 -3.97
C TYR A 62 -10.20 21.63 -4.43
N ARG A 63 -11.30 20.89 -4.35
CA ARG A 63 -12.63 21.38 -4.73
C ARG A 63 -13.15 22.45 -3.79
N SER A 64 -12.88 22.37 -2.48
CA SER A 64 -13.33 23.35 -1.50
C SER A 64 -12.57 24.68 -1.57
N LYS A 65 -11.34 24.67 -2.10
CA LYS A 65 -10.49 25.87 -2.22
C LYS A 65 -10.69 26.63 -3.52
N GLU A 66 -11.20 25.97 -4.58
CA GLU A 66 -11.30 26.54 -5.92
C GLU A 66 -12.75 26.78 -6.33
N LYS A 67 -13.06 27.98 -6.85
CA LYS A 67 -14.40 28.33 -7.34
C LYS A 67 -14.79 27.49 -8.58
N SER A 68 -13.87 27.36 -9.55
CA SER A 68 -14.10 26.60 -10.78
C SER A 68 -13.85 25.09 -10.60
N ILE A 69 -14.79 24.28 -11.07
CA ILE A 69 -14.70 22.81 -11.09
C ILE A 69 -13.54 22.34 -11.97
N GLU A 70 -13.33 23.00 -13.11
CA GLU A 70 -12.31 22.60 -14.08
C GLU A 70 -10.90 22.85 -13.54
N VAL A 71 -10.70 24.00 -12.88
CA VAL A 71 -9.43 24.35 -12.24
C VAL A 71 -9.12 23.41 -11.08
N ALA A 72 -10.13 23.09 -10.24
CA ALA A 72 -9.98 22.11 -9.17
C ALA A 72 -9.55 20.75 -9.70
N ARG A 73 -10.21 20.27 -10.77
CA ARG A 73 -9.90 18.99 -11.43
C ARG A 73 -8.50 18.98 -12.01
N TYR A 74 -8.09 20.06 -12.69
CA TYR A 74 -6.76 20.17 -13.27
C TYR A 74 -5.67 20.16 -12.19
N LYS A 75 -5.83 20.96 -11.12
CA LYS A 75 -4.86 21.01 -10.01
C LYS A 75 -4.74 19.67 -9.29
N ALA A 76 -5.87 19.02 -8.98
CA ALA A 76 -5.88 17.69 -8.38
C ALA A 76 -5.20 16.66 -9.30
N SER A 77 -5.54 16.63 -10.60
CA SER A 77 -4.93 15.70 -11.55
C SER A 77 -3.43 15.92 -11.71
N ARG A 78 -2.98 17.17 -11.77
CA ARG A 78 -1.56 17.51 -11.83
C ARG A 78 -0.82 17.06 -10.56
N ALA A 79 -1.39 17.33 -9.39
CA ALA A 79 -0.82 16.88 -8.12
C ALA A 79 -0.70 15.35 -8.04
N MET A 80 -1.75 14.62 -8.43
CA MET A 80 -1.74 13.16 -8.48
C MET A 80 -0.67 12.61 -9.42
N LYS A 81 -0.53 13.16 -10.63
CA LYS A 81 0.49 12.74 -11.59
C LYS A 81 1.90 12.96 -11.06
N ILE A 82 2.18 14.14 -10.51
CA ILE A 82 3.49 14.47 -9.93
C ILE A 82 3.81 13.54 -8.75
N ALA A 83 2.85 13.36 -7.83
CA ALA A 83 3.03 12.48 -6.69
C ALA A 83 3.29 11.03 -7.12
N PHE A 84 2.52 10.52 -8.07
CA PHE A 84 2.72 9.17 -8.62
C PHE A 84 4.09 9.03 -9.30
N SER A 85 4.50 9.99 -10.13
CA SER A 85 5.81 9.95 -10.79
C SER A 85 6.97 9.95 -9.78
N ILE A 86 6.91 10.81 -8.76
CA ILE A 86 7.94 10.87 -7.71
C ILE A 86 7.99 9.53 -6.95
N LEU A 87 6.83 9.01 -6.54
CA LEU A 87 6.75 7.76 -5.78
C LEU A 87 7.25 6.58 -6.61
N PHE A 88 6.84 6.50 -7.88
CA PHE A 88 7.29 5.47 -8.81
C PHE A 88 8.81 5.50 -8.95
N VAL A 89 9.41 6.65 -9.25
CA VAL A 89 10.88 6.75 -9.43
C VAL A 89 11.62 6.33 -8.17
N ILE A 90 11.21 6.81 -7.00
CA ILE A 90 11.94 6.54 -5.74
C ILE A 90 11.77 5.10 -5.27
N VAL A 91 10.53 4.58 -5.26
CA VAL A 91 10.25 3.22 -4.81
C VAL A 91 10.84 2.20 -5.77
N PHE A 92 10.72 2.43 -7.07
CA PHE A 92 11.29 1.54 -8.08
C PHE A 92 12.83 1.54 -8.03
N PHE A 93 13.44 2.72 -7.92
CA PHE A 93 14.89 2.82 -7.76
C PHE A 93 15.38 2.13 -6.47
N PHE A 94 14.69 2.32 -5.36
CA PHE A 94 15.00 1.62 -4.12
C PHE A 94 14.87 0.10 -4.27
N ALA A 95 13.81 -0.39 -4.91
CA ALA A 95 13.61 -1.82 -5.15
C ALA A 95 14.72 -2.43 -5.99
N VAL A 96 15.09 -1.80 -7.11
CA VAL A 96 16.22 -2.25 -7.95
C VAL A 96 17.52 -2.24 -7.15
N SER A 97 17.77 -1.15 -6.42
CA SER A 97 18.99 -1.01 -5.62
C SER A 97 19.08 -2.06 -4.50
N PHE A 98 17.94 -2.37 -3.87
CA PHE A 98 17.82 -3.42 -2.86
C PHE A 98 18.11 -4.81 -3.45
N THR A 99 17.49 -5.14 -4.58
CA THR A 99 17.69 -6.43 -5.26
C THR A 99 19.15 -6.65 -5.67
N LEU A 100 19.85 -5.59 -6.09
CA LEU A 100 21.27 -5.71 -6.45
C LEU A 100 22.20 -5.75 -5.23
N ALA A 101 21.78 -5.24 -4.09
CA ALA A 101 22.63 -5.16 -2.89
C ALA A 101 22.46 -6.33 -1.91
N ILE A 102 21.34 -7.05 -1.97
CA ILE A 102 20.99 -8.13 -1.03
C ILE A 102 20.97 -9.47 -1.76
N SER A 103 21.59 -10.49 -1.17
CA SER A 103 21.61 -11.83 -1.76
C SER A 103 20.28 -12.57 -1.57
N GLN A 104 20.03 -13.58 -2.41
CA GLN A 104 18.80 -14.39 -2.33
C GLN A 104 18.64 -15.07 -0.97
N GLU A 105 19.73 -15.56 -0.37
CA GLU A 105 19.71 -16.20 0.96
C GLU A 105 19.27 -15.21 2.05
N GLN A 106 19.79 -13.98 1.99
CA GLN A 106 19.41 -12.91 2.92
C GLN A 106 17.94 -12.51 2.75
N ALA A 107 17.45 -12.47 1.50
CA ALA A 107 16.05 -12.18 1.19
C ALA A 107 15.08 -13.28 1.64
N VAL A 108 15.50 -14.55 1.64
CA VAL A 108 14.72 -15.67 2.16
C VAL A 108 14.70 -15.68 3.69
N ASP A 109 15.85 -15.45 4.35
CA ASP A 109 15.91 -15.31 5.82
C ASP A 109 15.01 -14.17 6.32
N ALA A 110 15.05 -13.05 5.62
CA ALA A 110 14.16 -11.91 5.80
C ALA A 110 12.66 -12.27 5.74
N MET A 111 12.26 -12.99 4.70
CA MET A 111 10.88 -13.44 4.50
C MET A 111 10.45 -14.38 5.62
N ASN A 112 11.31 -15.32 6.01
CA ASN A 112 11.03 -16.28 7.10
C ASN A 112 10.91 -15.61 8.47
N ARG A 113 11.66 -14.54 8.70
CA ARG A 113 11.58 -13.74 9.94
C ARG A 113 10.45 -12.70 9.93
N ASN A 114 9.74 -12.53 8.80
CA ASN A 114 8.67 -11.54 8.65
C ASN A 114 9.13 -10.11 9.00
N VAL A 115 10.36 -9.75 8.63
CA VAL A 115 10.97 -8.44 8.91
C VAL A 115 11.03 -7.56 7.65
N SER A 116 11.02 -6.25 7.85
CA SER A 116 11.07 -5.30 6.73
C SER A 116 12.45 -5.25 6.06
N ALA A 117 12.48 -4.98 4.75
CA ALA A 117 13.71 -4.73 3.96
C ALA A 117 14.71 -3.82 4.67
N LEU A 118 14.20 -2.78 5.34
CA LEU A 118 14.97 -1.80 6.11
C LEU A 118 15.65 -2.41 7.34
N ALA A 119 14.93 -3.28 8.07
CA ALA A 119 15.46 -3.95 9.24
C ALA A 119 16.57 -4.95 8.86
N ILE A 120 16.45 -5.59 7.69
CA ILE A 120 17.46 -6.51 7.15
C ILE A 120 18.74 -5.76 6.78
N ILE A 121 18.64 -4.65 6.06
CA ILE A 121 19.80 -3.79 5.77
C ILE A 121 20.50 -3.40 7.07
N ALA A 122 19.74 -3.00 8.09
CA ALA A 122 20.30 -2.64 9.39
C ALA A 122 21.02 -3.81 10.10
N ALA A 123 20.52 -5.04 9.93
CA ALA A 123 21.08 -6.24 10.54
C ALA A 123 22.34 -6.76 9.83
N TYR A 124 22.37 -6.73 8.49
CA TYR A 124 23.50 -7.22 7.69
C TYR A 124 24.61 -6.18 7.50
N PHE A 125 24.33 -4.90 7.74
CA PHE A 125 25.33 -3.83 7.73
C PHE A 125 25.44 -3.14 9.12
N PRO A 126 25.77 -3.87 10.20
CA PRO A 126 25.79 -3.33 11.55
C PRO A 126 26.85 -2.22 11.68
N GLY A 127 26.50 -1.12 12.37
CA GLY A 127 27.40 0.02 12.59
C GLY A 127 27.58 0.95 11.38
N SER A 128 26.87 0.70 10.28
CA SER A 128 26.90 1.56 9.10
C SER A 128 25.86 2.69 9.16
N TRP A 129 25.96 3.64 8.22
CA TRP A 129 24.92 4.65 7.97
C TRP A 129 23.54 4.03 7.74
N ALA A 130 23.48 2.78 7.28
CA ALA A 130 22.27 2.09 6.89
C ALA A 130 21.44 1.64 8.11
N THR A 131 22.09 1.29 9.22
CA THR A 131 21.40 0.97 10.48
C THR A 131 20.66 2.20 11.03
N VAL A 132 21.34 3.35 11.10
CA VAL A 132 20.74 4.60 11.58
C VAL A 132 19.59 5.04 10.67
N THR A 133 19.82 5.02 9.35
CA THR A 133 18.82 5.40 8.35
C THR A 133 17.60 4.48 8.41
N GLY A 134 17.80 3.15 8.50
CA GLY A 134 16.72 2.17 8.60
C GLY A 134 15.87 2.31 9.87
N ILE A 135 16.48 2.56 11.03
CA ILE A 135 15.74 2.80 12.28
C ILE A 135 14.91 4.09 12.19
N VAL A 136 15.51 5.18 11.71
CA VAL A 136 14.83 6.47 11.54
C VAL A 136 13.66 6.33 10.56
N ILE A 137 13.86 5.68 9.41
CA ILE A 137 12.78 5.42 8.45
C ILE A 137 11.67 4.62 9.12
N ASN A 138 11.98 3.52 9.80
CA ASN A 138 10.95 2.69 10.43
C ASN A 138 10.12 3.49 11.46
N ILE A 139 10.75 4.28 12.33
CA ILE A 139 10.02 5.10 13.32
C ILE A 139 9.13 6.14 12.63
N PHE A 140 9.68 6.92 11.70
CA PHE A 140 8.90 7.96 11.02
C PHE A 140 7.83 7.39 10.10
N ALA A 141 8.09 6.26 9.43
CA ALA A 141 7.12 5.57 8.60
C ALA A 141 5.96 5.04 9.45
N VAL A 142 6.24 4.42 10.59
CA VAL A 142 5.21 3.94 11.52
C VAL A 142 4.37 5.12 12.01
N VAL A 143 4.96 6.21 12.49
CA VAL A 143 4.20 7.38 12.98
C VAL A 143 3.36 8.02 11.87
N THR A 144 3.92 8.17 10.66
CA THR A 144 3.20 8.78 9.53
C THR A 144 2.02 7.91 9.08
N SER A 145 2.25 6.61 8.92
CA SER A 145 1.23 5.65 8.48
C SER A 145 0.19 5.38 9.56
N PHE A 146 0.59 5.42 10.83
CA PHE A 146 -0.30 5.19 11.96
C PHE A 146 -1.45 6.17 11.94
N PHE A 147 -1.22 7.48 11.93
CA PHE A 147 -2.34 8.43 11.95
C PHE A 147 -3.27 8.32 10.74
N GLY A 148 -2.72 8.13 9.53
CA GLY A 148 -3.54 8.00 8.32
C GLY A 148 -4.41 6.74 8.32
N VAL A 149 -3.79 5.58 8.58
CA VAL A 149 -4.47 4.28 8.52
C VAL A 149 -5.33 4.05 9.75
N PHE A 150 -4.85 4.40 10.95
CA PHE A 150 -5.60 4.25 12.20
C PHE A 150 -6.88 5.08 12.19
N LEU A 151 -6.84 6.34 11.77
CA LEU A 151 -8.04 7.18 11.72
C LEU A 151 -9.06 6.62 10.72
N ALA A 152 -8.63 6.20 9.54
CA ALA A 152 -9.50 5.59 8.54
C ALA A 152 -10.11 4.27 9.04
N PHE A 153 -9.30 3.42 9.68
CA PHE A 153 -9.75 2.14 10.22
C PHE A 153 -10.72 2.33 11.40
N ARG A 154 -10.40 3.25 12.32
CA ARG A 154 -11.28 3.63 13.42
C ARG A 154 -12.63 4.13 12.93
N GLU A 155 -12.63 5.01 11.91
CA GLU A 155 -13.86 5.53 11.32
C GLU A 155 -14.68 4.42 10.65
N ALA A 156 -14.02 3.53 9.90
CA ALA A 156 -14.68 2.38 9.28
C ALA A 156 -15.29 1.43 10.32
N CYS A 157 -14.54 1.06 11.37
CA CYS A 157 -15.03 0.21 12.44
C CYS A 157 -16.16 0.86 13.24
N LYS A 158 -16.06 2.16 13.54
CA LYS A 158 -17.13 2.92 14.19
C LYS A 158 -18.38 2.95 13.33
N GLY A 159 -18.25 3.23 12.04
CA GLY A 159 -19.37 3.22 11.09
C GLY A 159 -20.05 1.85 11.00
N LEU A 160 -19.27 0.77 10.94
CA LEU A 160 -19.79 -0.60 10.96
C LEU A 160 -20.50 -0.93 12.27
N ALA A 161 -19.89 -0.62 13.41
CA ALA A 161 -20.47 -0.85 14.73
C ALA A 161 -21.78 -0.07 14.91
N MET A 162 -21.80 1.21 14.53
CA MET A 162 -23.01 2.03 14.57
C MET A 162 -24.10 1.50 13.66
N ASN A 163 -23.78 1.07 12.43
CA ASN A 163 -24.77 0.48 11.52
C ASN A 163 -25.40 -0.79 12.11
N LEU A 164 -24.60 -1.66 12.75
CA LEU A 164 -25.10 -2.86 13.39
C LEU A 164 -25.95 -2.57 14.63
N LEU A 165 -25.58 -1.58 15.44
CA LEU A 165 -26.32 -1.18 16.63
C LEU A 165 -27.63 -0.48 16.28
N GLN A 166 -27.62 0.41 15.29
CA GLN A 166 -28.81 1.13 14.81
C GLN A 166 -29.85 0.21 14.17
N ARG A 167 -29.48 -1.01 13.75
CA ARG A 167 -30.45 -2.03 13.30
C ARG A 167 -31.27 -2.63 14.45
N LYS A 168 -30.79 -2.55 15.70
CA LYS A 168 -31.43 -3.16 16.87
C LYS A 168 -31.90 -2.14 17.92
N TYR A 169 -31.27 -0.98 17.98
CA TYR A 169 -31.52 0.07 18.97
C TYR A 169 -31.74 1.40 18.26
N LYS A 170 -32.55 2.28 18.85
CA LYS A 170 -32.68 3.66 18.37
C LYS A 170 -31.37 4.40 18.61
N GLU A 171 -31.02 5.33 17.72
CA GLU A 171 -29.73 6.02 17.78
C GLU A 171 -29.51 6.79 19.10
N GLU A 172 -30.59 7.23 19.73
CA GLU A 172 -30.60 7.98 20.99
C GLU A 172 -30.22 7.11 22.21
N ASP A 173 -30.45 5.80 22.13
CA ASP A 173 -30.13 4.84 23.21
C ASP A 173 -28.68 4.31 23.12
N ILE A 174 -27.97 4.65 22.03
CA ILE A 174 -26.61 4.18 21.78
C ILE A 174 -25.60 5.15 22.40
N ASN A 175 -24.86 4.67 23.39
CA ASN A 175 -23.75 5.44 23.96
C ASN A 175 -22.55 5.46 22.98
N LYS A 176 -22.43 6.56 22.23
CA LYS A 176 -21.39 6.76 21.21
C LYS A 176 -19.97 6.72 21.78
N ASP A 177 -19.76 7.17 23.03
CA ASP A 177 -18.45 7.16 23.69
C ASP A 177 -18.01 5.74 24.07
N LEU A 178 -18.94 4.90 24.52
CA LEU A 178 -18.66 3.48 24.79
C LEU A 178 -18.33 2.73 23.51
N VAL A 179 -19.04 2.99 22.41
CA VAL A 179 -18.74 2.41 21.09
C VAL A 179 -17.33 2.82 20.64
N GLU A 180 -16.98 4.11 20.78
CA GLU A 180 -15.66 4.60 20.37
C GLU A 180 -14.53 3.98 21.20
N LYS A 181 -14.67 3.92 22.53
CA LYS A 181 -13.69 3.23 23.40
C LYS A 181 -13.57 1.75 23.08
N GLY A 182 -14.70 1.08 22.81
CA GLY A 182 -14.73 -0.33 22.41
C GLY A 182 -14.02 -0.58 21.08
N VAL A 183 -14.24 0.29 20.09
CA VAL A 183 -13.54 0.23 18.79
C VAL A 183 -12.04 0.44 18.98
N ILE A 184 -11.61 1.43 19.77
CA ILE A 184 -10.19 1.68 20.03
C ILE A 184 -9.54 0.47 20.71
N ALA A 185 -10.18 -0.09 21.75
CA ALA A 185 -9.70 -1.28 22.44
C ALA A 185 -9.59 -2.48 21.49
N PHE A 186 -10.58 -2.69 20.62
CA PHE A 186 -10.56 -3.72 19.59
C PHE A 186 -9.37 -3.55 18.63
N ILE A 187 -9.12 -2.33 18.13
CA ILE A 187 -8.01 -2.06 17.21
C ILE A 187 -6.67 -2.38 17.87
N ILE A 188 -6.48 -1.98 19.14
CA ILE A 188 -5.25 -2.24 19.89
C ILE A 188 -5.05 -3.74 20.11
N LEU A 189 -6.10 -4.45 20.55
CA LEU A 189 -6.03 -5.90 20.76
C LEU A 189 -5.76 -6.66 19.46
N LEU A 190 -6.35 -6.23 18.35
CA LEU A 190 -6.13 -6.82 17.03
C LEU A 190 -4.68 -6.61 16.57
N ALA A 191 -4.15 -5.39 16.72
CA ALA A 191 -2.75 -5.09 16.38
C ALA A 191 -1.77 -5.87 17.27
N TRP A 192 -2.04 -5.96 18.58
CA TRP A 192 -1.23 -6.75 19.51
C TRP A 192 -1.25 -8.23 19.16
N SER A 193 -2.43 -8.78 18.86
CA SER A 193 -2.60 -10.19 18.46
C SER A 193 -1.85 -10.51 17.17
N ALA A 194 -1.85 -9.59 16.19
CA ALA A 194 -1.11 -9.75 14.95
C ALA A 194 0.41 -9.85 15.18
N ILE A 195 0.95 -9.07 16.12
CA ILE A 195 2.37 -9.12 16.50
C ILE A 195 2.66 -10.39 17.32
N ALA A 196 1.82 -10.72 18.31
CA ALA A 196 2.00 -11.88 19.17
C ALA A 196 1.97 -13.21 18.41
N LEU A 197 1.14 -13.30 17.37
CA LEU A 197 1.04 -14.48 16.50
C LEU A 197 2.04 -14.46 15.32
N ASN A 198 2.90 -13.43 15.24
CA ASN A 198 3.81 -13.18 14.11
C ASN A 198 3.12 -13.35 12.75
N ALA A 199 1.99 -12.67 12.59
CA ALA A 199 1.10 -12.89 11.46
C ALA A 199 1.80 -12.47 10.15
N PRO A 200 1.87 -13.34 9.12
CA PRO A 200 2.69 -13.09 7.93
C PRO A 200 2.10 -11.95 7.08
N ILE A 201 2.80 -10.82 7.05
CA ILE A 201 2.33 -9.58 6.39
C ILE A 201 2.11 -9.81 4.89
N LEU A 202 2.95 -10.66 4.29
CA LEU A 202 2.86 -11.01 2.88
C LEU A 202 1.54 -11.75 2.56
N SER A 203 1.18 -12.76 3.35
CA SER A 203 -0.05 -13.52 3.16
C SER A 203 -1.30 -12.65 3.32
N PHE A 204 -1.32 -11.72 4.28
CA PHE A 204 -2.44 -10.77 4.43
C PHE A 204 -2.62 -9.91 3.19
N THR A 205 -1.52 -9.39 2.64
CA THR A 205 -1.57 -8.56 1.43
C THR A 205 -2.11 -9.36 0.23
N SER A 206 -1.68 -10.62 0.08
CA SER A 206 -2.21 -11.53 -0.95
C SER A 206 -3.70 -11.81 -0.76
N ILE A 207 -4.16 -12.11 0.45
CA ILE A 207 -5.58 -12.37 0.75
C ILE A 207 -6.44 -11.13 0.50
N CYS A 208 -5.93 -9.93 0.79
CA CYS A 208 -6.62 -8.67 0.53
C CYS A 208 -6.57 -8.23 -0.94
N SER A 209 -5.73 -8.84 -1.78
CA SER A 209 -5.57 -8.49 -3.20
C SER A 209 -6.88 -8.41 -4.00
N PRO A 210 -7.85 -9.33 -3.87
CA PRO A 210 -9.12 -9.25 -4.59
C PRO A 210 -9.94 -8.03 -4.19
N ILE A 211 -9.86 -7.61 -2.91
CA ILE A 211 -10.54 -6.40 -2.44
C ILE A 211 -9.95 -5.18 -3.16
N PHE A 212 -8.62 -5.11 -3.28
CA PHE A 212 -7.95 -4.04 -4.02
C PHE A 212 -8.28 -4.08 -5.52
N GLY A 213 -8.34 -5.27 -6.13
CA GLY A 213 -8.75 -5.44 -7.53
C GLY A 213 -10.20 -5.00 -7.76
N LEU A 214 -11.12 -5.37 -6.87
CA LEU A 214 -12.53 -4.99 -6.97
C LEU A 214 -12.74 -3.51 -6.74
N VAL A 215 -12.30 -2.99 -5.60
CA VAL A 215 -12.55 -1.60 -5.19
C VAL A 215 -11.71 -0.61 -5.99
N GLY A 216 -10.44 -0.95 -6.24
CA GLY A 216 -9.49 -0.06 -6.91
C GLY A 216 -9.58 -0.08 -8.44
N CYS A 217 -9.96 -1.22 -9.04
CA CYS A 217 -9.93 -1.36 -10.50
C CYS A 217 -11.32 -1.64 -11.10
N LEU A 218 -12.00 -2.72 -10.67
CA LEU A 218 -13.21 -3.21 -11.34
C LEU A 218 -14.43 -2.32 -11.11
N ILE A 219 -14.67 -1.83 -9.89
CA ILE A 219 -15.79 -0.92 -9.59
C ILE A 219 -15.67 0.39 -10.37
N PRO A 220 -14.52 1.11 -10.36
CA PRO A 220 -14.34 2.30 -11.19
C PRO A 220 -14.52 2.02 -12.68
N ALA A 221 -13.99 0.90 -13.20
CA ALA A 221 -14.14 0.53 -14.60
C ALA A 221 -15.60 0.23 -14.97
N TYR A 222 -16.35 -0.45 -14.10
CA TYR A 222 -17.78 -0.67 -14.27
C TYR A 222 -18.56 0.65 -14.30
N LEU A 223 -18.23 1.60 -13.42
CA LEU A 223 -18.85 2.93 -13.40
C LEU A 223 -18.59 3.71 -14.70
N VAL A 224 -17.40 3.60 -15.28
CA VAL A 224 -17.07 4.19 -16.60
C VAL A 224 -17.95 3.62 -17.72
N HIS A 225 -18.33 2.35 -17.64
CA HIS A 225 -19.22 1.73 -18.63
C HIS A 225 -20.68 2.09 -18.41
N LYS A 226 -21.12 2.19 -17.15
CA LYS A 226 -22.53 2.44 -16.78
C LYS A 226 -22.93 3.92 -16.89
N MET A 227 -22.07 4.85 -16.49
CA MET A 227 -22.42 6.27 -16.39
C MET A 227 -22.11 7.04 -17.68
N PRO A 228 -23.11 7.62 -18.38
CA PRO A 228 -22.90 8.32 -19.66
C PRO A 228 -21.84 9.42 -19.60
N HIS A 229 -21.80 10.19 -18.51
CA HIS A 229 -20.82 11.28 -18.32
C HIS A 229 -19.36 10.81 -18.15
N LEU A 230 -19.15 9.51 -17.86
CA LEU A 230 -17.82 8.90 -17.75
C LEU A 230 -17.40 8.15 -19.01
N HIS A 231 -18.27 8.02 -20.02
CA HIS A 231 -17.95 7.30 -21.27
C HIS A 231 -16.76 7.91 -22.02
N LYS A 232 -16.43 9.19 -21.76
CA LYS A 232 -15.22 9.84 -22.25
C LYS A 232 -13.90 9.18 -21.81
N TYR A 233 -13.93 8.33 -20.77
CA TYR A 233 -12.78 7.56 -20.29
C TYR A 233 -12.75 6.12 -20.82
N LYS A 234 -13.74 5.71 -21.63
CA LYS A 234 -13.71 4.42 -22.33
C LYS A 234 -12.53 4.38 -23.30
N GLY A 235 -11.83 3.25 -23.32
CA GLY A 235 -10.69 3.03 -24.20
C GLY A 235 -9.66 2.09 -23.58
N MET A 236 -8.46 2.10 -24.16
CA MET A 236 -7.39 1.17 -23.80
C MET A 236 -7.00 1.24 -22.31
N SER A 237 -6.99 2.43 -21.72
CA SER A 237 -6.67 2.60 -20.30
C SER A 237 -7.68 1.90 -19.38
N THR A 238 -8.98 1.96 -19.70
CA THR A 238 -10.01 1.27 -18.91
C THR A 238 -9.90 -0.25 -19.05
N ASN A 239 -9.57 -0.74 -20.25
CA ASN A 239 -9.36 -2.19 -20.46
C ASN A 239 -8.13 -2.72 -19.71
N LEU A 240 -7.04 -1.94 -19.66
CA LEU A 240 -5.87 -2.27 -18.84
C LEU A 240 -6.24 -2.35 -17.36
N ILE A 241 -7.02 -1.39 -16.84
CA ILE A 241 -7.50 -1.40 -15.45
C ILE A 241 -8.33 -2.66 -15.17
N ILE A 242 -9.22 -3.06 -16.09
CA ILE A 242 -10.00 -4.29 -15.95
C ILE A 242 -9.09 -5.52 -15.90
N GLY A 243 -8.12 -5.61 -16.82
CA GLY A 243 -7.16 -6.70 -16.85
C GLY A 243 -6.34 -6.80 -15.56
N THR A 244 -5.80 -5.69 -15.08
CA THR A 244 -5.09 -5.62 -13.80
C THR A 244 -6.00 -6.02 -12.63
N GLY A 245 -7.25 -5.56 -12.63
CA GLY A 245 -8.24 -5.92 -11.60
C GLY A 245 -8.53 -7.41 -11.53
N ILE A 246 -8.72 -8.07 -12.69
CA ILE A 246 -8.91 -9.52 -12.77
C ILE A 246 -7.67 -10.25 -12.25
N LEU A 247 -6.49 -9.79 -12.65
CA LEU A 247 -5.24 -10.43 -12.28
C LEU A 247 -4.93 -10.29 -10.78
N LEU A 248 -5.26 -9.15 -10.17
CA LEU A 248 -5.27 -8.95 -8.72
C LEU A 248 -6.22 -9.94 -8.00
N CYS A 249 -7.40 -10.21 -8.56
CA CYS A 249 -8.34 -11.16 -7.98
C CYS A 249 -7.85 -12.62 -8.08
N ILE A 250 -7.10 -12.97 -9.12
CA ILE A 250 -6.55 -14.32 -9.33
C ILE A 250 -5.27 -14.55 -8.51
N SER A 251 -4.52 -13.49 -8.22
CA SER A 251 -3.24 -13.53 -7.48
C SER A 251 -3.25 -14.43 -6.21
N PRO A 252 -4.21 -14.32 -5.26
CA PRO A 252 -4.23 -15.19 -4.09
C PRO A 252 -4.48 -16.66 -4.45
N ILE A 253 -5.33 -16.95 -5.45
CA ILE A 253 -5.61 -18.34 -5.86
C ILE A 253 -4.31 -18.99 -6.34
N LEU A 254 -3.49 -18.27 -7.10
CA LEU A 254 -2.18 -18.74 -7.54
C LEU A 254 -1.13 -18.81 -6.42
N ALA A 255 -1.22 -17.94 -5.41
CA ALA A 255 -0.32 -17.93 -4.26
C ALA A 255 -0.56 -19.12 -3.31
N PHE A 256 -1.80 -19.60 -3.22
CA PHE A 256 -2.20 -20.71 -2.34
C PHE A 256 -2.37 -22.06 -3.07
N LEU A 257 -2.05 -22.12 -4.37
CA LEU A 257 -1.94 -23.33 -5.20
C LEU A 257 -0.47 -23.76 -5.34
#